data_AF-A0A3R9GB75-F1
#
_entry.id   AF-A0A3R9GB75-F1
#
_cell.length_a   1.000
_cell.length_b   1.000
_cell.length_c   1.000
_cell.angle_alpha   90.00
_cell.angle_beta   90.00
_cell.angle_gamma   90.00
#
_symmetry.space_group_name_H-M   'P 1'
#
loop_
_entity.id
_entity.type
_entity.pdbx_description
1 polymer ?
#
loop_
_entity_poly.entity_id
_entity_poly.type
_entity_poly.pdbx_seq_one_letter_code
_entity_poly.pdbx_strand_id
1 'polypeptide(L)'
;YNATTGTSFNHTVFSRYLENYSREVTILYAYQGVSFSFTNSTLQDAYFTKNGLSSGQENWTIIDNVNNTDNFTMELTDTSNLGDISEPFEVHALNQSGSSIWCMKMYEEGSNIKVNVSNQTYEIDPFFIDLKGNESYQFDNSTAEKTYSLKYLNSSNVIGLYSLSGELTDGESFRCERYKMINATVAISSSKNKINVTLPVTVP
;
A
#
# COMPACT_ATOMS: atom_id res chain seq x y z
N TYR A 1 18.07 -1.39 6.72
CA TYR A 1 18.44 -1.30 5.29
C TYR A 1 17.26 -0.63 4.59
N ASN A 2 17.25 0.70 4.48
CA ASN A 2 16.10 1.42 3.92
C ASN A 2 16.45 1.88 2.51
N ALA A 3 15.71 1.40 1.51
CA ALA A 3 15.87 1.80 0.12
C ALA A 3 15.26 3.18 -0.20
N THR A 4 14.65 3.85 0.80
CA THR A 4 13.75 5.00 0.62
C THR A 4 14.01 6.19 1.54
N THR A 5 15.00 6.16 2.45
CA THR A 5 15.25 7.35 3.30
C THR A 5 16.05 8.43 2.56
N GLY A 6 15.35 9.48 2.11
CA GLY A 6 15.91 10.79 1.73
C GLY A 6 16.69 10.86 0.40
N THR A 7 16.63 9.82 -0.44
CA THR A 7 17.29 9.76 -1.75
C THR A 7 16.46 8.95 -2.76
N SER A 8 16.82 9.03 -4.05
CA SER A 8 16.23 8.20 -5.11
C SER A 8 16.32 6.71 -4.76
N PHE A 9 15.25 5.96 -5.02
CA PHE A 9 15.12 4.53 -4.75
C PHE A 9 16.38 3.74 -5.15
N ASN A 10 17.00 3.06 -4.17
CA ASN A 10 18.24 2.32 -4.42
C ASN A 10 17.96 0.87 -4.85
N HIS A 11 17.85 0.66 -6.17
CA HIS A 11 17.61 -0.65 -6.79
C HIS A 11 18.62 -1.74 -6.36
N THR A 12 19.88 -1.38 -6.10
CA THR A 12 20.94 -2.36 -5.78
C THR A 12 20.79 -2.88 -4.35
N VAL A 13 20.58 -1.98 -3.40
CA VAL A 13 20.32 -2.34 -1.99
C VAL A 13 19.07 -3.20 -1.90
N PHE A 14 18.05 -2.86 -2.68
CA PHE A 14 16.79 -3.57 -2.71
C PHE A 14 16.88 -4.97 -3.35
N SER A 15 17.57 -5.10 -4.48
CA SER A 15 17.79 -6.41 -5.12
C SER A 15 18.51 -7.37 -4.17
N ARG A 16 19.50 -6.87 -3.43
CA ARG A 16 20.21 -7.66 -2.40
C ARG A 16 19.30 -8.04 -1.23
N TYR A 17 18.39 -7.16 -0.81
CA TYR A 17 17.39 -7.48 0.19
C TYR A 17 16.48 -8.63 -0.27
N LEU A 18 15.98 -8.56 -1.51
CA LEU A 18 15.13 -9.61 -2.10
C LEU A 18 15.87 -10.94 -2.24
N GLU A 19 17.11 -10.93 -2.71
CA GLU A 19 17.94 -12.15 -2.78
C GLU A 19 18.10 -12.80 -1.40
N ASN A 20 18.46 -12.02 -0.38
CA ASN A 20 18.57 -12.51 0.98
C ASN A 20 17.24 -13.06 1.50
N TYR A 21 16.13 -12.33 1.31
CA TYR A 21 14.80 -12.78 1.71
C TYR A 21 14.42 -14.11 1.04
N SER A 22 14.62 -14.24 -0.28
CA SER A 22 14.31 -15.47 -1.01
C SER A 22 15.12 -16.66 -0.52
N ARG A 23 16.39 -16.43 -0.15
CA ARG A 23 17.28 -17.45 0.40
C ARG A 23 16.81 -17.91 1.77
N GLU A 24 16.51 -16.99 2.69
CA GLU A 24 16.06 -17.34 4.03
C GLU A 24 14.71 -18.09 4.00
N VAL A 25 13.76 -17.64 3.17
CA VAL A 25 12.49 -18.36 2.97
C VAL A 25 12.72 -19.75 2.37
N THR A 26 13.59 -19.87 1.36
CA THR A 26 13.92 -21.16 0.77
C THR A 26 14.55 -22.11 1.78
N ILE A 27 15.46 -21.64 2.64
CA ILE A 27 16.06 -22.46 3.70
C ILE A 27 14.99 -22.99 4.66
N LEU A 28 14.03 -22.15 5.06
CA LEU A 28 12.95 -22.55 5.98
C LEU A 28 12.06 -23.66 5.39
N TYR A 29 11.75 -23.61 4.09
CA TYR A 29 10.84 -24.55 3.44
C TYR A 29 11.52 -25.64 2.59
N ALA A 30 12.86 -25.69 2.59
CA ALA A 30 13.63 -26.65 1.79
C ALA A 30 13.26 -28.11 2.12
N TYR A 31 13.02 -28.44 3.39
CA TYR A 31 12.60 -29.78 3.82
C TYR A 31 11.23 -30.21 3.26
N GLN A 32 10.42 -29.25 2.81
CA GLN A 32 9.12 -29.50 2.16
C GLN A 32 9.23 -29.51 0.62
N GLY A 33 10.45 -29.42 0.07
CA GLY A 33 10.69 -29.39 -1.38
C GLY A 33 10.28 -28.08 -2.05
N VAL A 34 10.08 -27.01 -1.26
CA VAL A 34 9.71 -25.69 -1.75
C VAL A 34 10.96 -24.84 -1.91
N SER A 35 11.08 -24.19 -3.06
CA SER A 35 12.10 -23.19 -3.34
C SER A 35 11.44 -21.91 -3.84
N PHE A 36 11.99 -20.78 -3.44
CA PHE A 36 11.45 -19.48 -3.74
C PHE A 36 12.50 -18.67 -4.51
N SER A 37 12.09 -18.08 -5.63
CA SER A 37 12.98 -17.27 -6.45
C SER A 37 12.21 -16.11 -7.09
N PHE A 38 12.92 -15.03 -7.39
CA PHE A 38 12.36 -13.91 -8.14
C PHE A 38 12.89 -14.01 -9.58
N THR A 39 12.11 -14.61 -10.48
CA THR A 39 12.43 -14.73 -11.92
C THR A 39 11.70 -13.67 -12.71
N ASN A 40 12.40 -12.96 -13.62
CA ASN A 40 11.90 -11.76 -14.33
C ASN A 40 11.52 -10.61 -13.37
N SER A 41 12.44 -10.34 -12.44
CA SER A 41 12.32 -9.50 -11.25
C SER A 41 12.38 -7.99 -11.49
N THR A 42 11.76 -7.47 -12.55
CA THR A 42 11.58 -6.02 -12.67
C THR A 42 10.57 -5.56 -11.63
N LEU A 43 10.96 -4.59 -10.80
CA LEU A 43 10.03 -3.92 -9.91
C LEU A 43 9.04 -3.12 -10.71
N GLN A 44 7.77 -3.25 -10.35
CA GLN A 44 6.67 -2.52 -10.95
C GLN A 44 6.08 -1.60 -9.90
N ASP A 45 5.54 -0.47 -10.35
CA ASP A 45 4.73 0.37 -9.47
C ASP A 45 3.47 -0.38 -9.04
N ALA A 46 3.01 -0.09 -7.84
CA ALA A 46 1.86 -0.76 -7.27
C ALA A 46 0.60 0.06 -7.50
N TYR A 47 -0.49 -0.63 -7.84
CA TYR A 47 -1.81 -0.04 -7.80
C TYR A 47 -2.34 -0.02 -6.36
N PHE A 48 -3.18 0.95 -6.01
CA PHE A 48 -3.91 0.97 -4.73
C PHE A 48 -5.05 -0.08 -4.67
N THR A 49 -4.87 -1.22 -5.32
CA THR A 49 -5.75 -2.40 -5.26
C THR A 49 -5.28 -3.39 -4.20
N LYS A 50 -6.12 -4.33 -3.77
CA LYS A 50 -5.78 -5.29 -2.70
C LYS A 50 -4.48 -6.06 -2.92
N ASN A 51 -4.20 -6.48 -4.16
CA ASN A 51 -3.00 -7.25 -4.50
C ASN A 51 -1.92 -6.42 -5.23
N GLY A 52 -2.10 -5.11 -5.34
CA GLY A 52 -1.15 -4.21 -6.00
C GLY A 52 -1.11 -4.28 -7.53
N LEU A 53 -1.97 -5.09 -8.17
CA LEU A 53 -2.06 -5.21 -9.63
C LEU A 53 -3.18 -4.33 -10.20
N SER A 54 -3.08 -3.96 -11.47
CA SER A 54 -4.11 -3.21 -12.20
C SER A 54 -5.46 -3.92 -12.28
N SER A 55 -5.47 -5.25 -12.25
CA SER A 55 -6.68 -6.08 -12.21
C SER A 55 -7.07 -6.51 -10.79
N GLY A 56 -6.44 -5.90 -9.77
CA GLY A 56 -6.72 -6.17 -8.37
C GLY A 56 -8.07 -5.65 -7.92
N GLN A 57 -8.50 -6.08 -6.74
CA GLN A 57 -9.71 -5.52 -6.12
C GLN A 57 -9.45 -4.06 -5.72
N GLU A 58 -10.07 -3.13 -6.43
CA GLU A 58 -9.97 -1.67 -6.24
C GLU A 58 -10.50 -1.17 -4.90
N ASN A 59 -11.60 -1.76 -4.42
CA ASN A 59 -12.28 -1.36 -3.19
C ASN A 59 -11.97 -2.38 -2.11
N TRP A 60 -11.11 -2.04 -1.16
CA TRP A 60 -10.62 -3.01 -0.19
C TRP A 60 -10.22 -2.36 1.14
N THR A 61 -10.37 -3.14 2.21
CA THR A 61 -9.94 -2.78 3.56
C THR A 61 -8.45 -3.09 3.72
N ILE A 62 -7.68 -2.07 4.07
CA ILE A 62 -6.23 -2.14 4.26
C ILE A 62 -5.92 -2.81 5.59
N ILE A 63 -6.61 -2.36 6.64
CA ILE A 63 -6.48 -2.84 8.01
C ILE A 63 -7.78 -2.60 8.77
N ASP A 64 -8.11 -3.51 9.67
CA ASP A 64 -9.27 -3.48 10.55
C ASP A 64 -8.85 -3.34 12.01
N ASN A 65 -9.80 -2.95 12.87
CA ASN A 65 -9.61 -2.85 14.33
C ASN A 65 -8.44 -1.96 14.76
N VAL A 66 -8.25 -0.85 14.06
CA VAL A 66 -7.25 0.16 14.41
C VAL A 66 -7.71 0.90 15.66
N ASN A 67 -6.84 0.96 16.66
CA ASN A 67 -7.00 1.76 17.88
C ASN A 67 -6.32 3.13 17.72
N ASN A 68 -5.10 3.12 17.18
CA ASN A 68 -4.33 4.33 16.90
C ASN A 68 -3.52 4.19 15.61
N THR A 69 -3.28 5.29 14.91
CA THR A 69 -2.37 5.35 13.77
C THR A 69 -1.17 6.22 14.16
N ASP A 70 0.04 5.71 14.01
CA ASP A 70 1.28 6.44 14.30
C ASP A 70 1.84 7.15 13.06
N ASN A 71 1.72 6.49 11.89
CA ASN A 71 2.19 6.99 10.61
C ASN A 71 1.19 6.61 9.53
N PHE A 72 0.85 7.57 8.65
CA PHE A 72 0.08 7.30 7.45
C PHE A 72 0.49 8.24 6.33
N THR A 73 1.30 7.72 5.42
CA THR A 73 1.81 8.46 4.27
C THR A 73 1.48 7.73 2.98
N MET A 74 1.31 8.51 1.91
CA MET A 74 1.09 8.01 0.57
C MET A 74 1.85 8.88 -0.43
N GLU A 75 2.13 8.32 -1.60
CA GLU A 75 2.64 9.08 -2.74
C GLU A 75 1.99 8.56 -4.02
N LEU A 76 1.48 9.48 -4.83
CA LEU A 76 0.96 9.15 -6.17
C LEU A 76 2.14 9.17 -7.14
N THR A 77 2.56 8.00 -7.63
CA THR A 77 3.73 7.91 -8.51
C THR A 77 3.36 8.04 -9.98
N ASP A 78 2.11 7.72 -10.33
CA ASP A 78 1.54 7.93 -11.67
C ASP A 78 0.05 8.27 -11.53
N THR A 79 -0.30 9.44 -12.03
CA THR A 79 -1.63 10.05 -11.91
C THR A 79 -2.39 10.02 -13.23
N SER A 80 -1.86 9.36 -14.26
CA SER A 80 -2.47 9.25 -15.59
C SER A 80 -3.86 8.60 -15.59
N ASN A 81 -4.16 7.78 -14.57
CA ASN A 81 -5.47 7.16 -14.40
C ASN A 81 -6.33 7.86 -13.33
N LEU A 82 -5.82 8.87 -12.62
CA LEU A 82 -6.58 9.56 -11.57
C LEU A 82 -7.81 10.23 -12.19
N GLY A 83 -8.99 9.90 -11.67
CA GLY A 83 -10.26 10.42 -12.21
C GLY A 83 -10.55 11.84 -11.74
N ASP A 84 -11.64 12.40 -12.24
CA ASP A 84 -12.15 13.71 -11.81
C ASP A 84 -12.95 13.59 -10.50
N ILE A 85 -13.59 14.69 -10.07
CA ILE A 85 -14.36 14.74 -8.82
C ILE A 85 -15.53 13.74 -8.76
N SER A 86 -16.00 13.24 -9.90
CA SER A 86 -17.06 12.22 -9.98
C SER A 86 -16.52 10.79 -9.83
N GLU A 87 -15.25 10.57 -10.15
CA GLU A 87 -14.56 9.28 -10.01
C GLU A 87 -13.23 9.42 -9.24
N PRO A 88 -13.23 9.94 -8.01
CA PRO A 88 -12.02 10.17 -7.23
C PRO A 88 -11.43 8.86 -6.69
N PHE A 89 -10.14 8.90 -6.34
CA PHE A 89 -9.56 7.94 -5.41
C PHE A 89 -9.86 8.38 -3.98
N GLU A 90 -10.41 7.48 -3.16
CA GLU A 90 -10.81 7.82 -1.79
C GLU A 90 -10.10 6.96 -0.74
N VAL A 91 -9.75 7.61 0.37
CA VAL A 91 -9.26 6.97 1.59
C VAL A 91 -10.26 7.24 2.70
N HIS A 92 -10.71 6.17 3.35
CA HIS A 92 -11.72 6.26 4.40
C HIS A 92 -11.18 5.68 5.71
N ALA A 93 -11.48 6.36 6.81
CA ALA A 93 -11.55 5.74 8.13
C ALA A 93 -13.04 5.50 8.44
N LEU A 94 -13.40 4.24 8.65
CA LEU A 94 -14.78 3.83 8.94
C LEU A 94 -14.87 3.35 10.38
N ASN A 95 -15.86 3.81 11.12
CA ASN A 95 -16.14 3.27 12.45
C ASN A 95 -16.68 1.82 12.38
N GLN A 96 -16.93 1.23 13.54
CA GLN A 96 -17.45 -0.13 13.67
C GLN A 96 -18.83 -0.35 13.03
N SER A 97 -19.62 0.70 12.80
CA SER A 97 -20.90 0.59 12.08
C SER A 97 -20.75 0.73 10.56
N GLY A 98 -19.52 0.90 10.05
CA GLY A 98 -19.22 1.13 8.64
C GLY A 98 -19.45 2.57 8.17
N SER A 99 -19.72 3.50 9.09
CA SER A 99 -19.89 4.92 8.77
C SER A 99 -18.54 5.61 8.67
N SER A 100 -18.36 6.44 7.64
CA SER A 100 -17.15 7.24 7.48
C SER A 100 -17.05 8.27 8.60
N ILE A 101 -15.96 8.21 9.36
CA ILE A 101 -15.58 9.19 10.39
C ILE A 101 -14.53 10.16 9.87
N TRP A 102 -13.82 9.76 8.81
CA TRP A 102 -12.87 10.59 8.08
C TRP A 102 -12.80 10.10 6.64
N CYS A 103 -12.71 11.03 5.69
CA CYS A 103 -12.59 10.73 4.28
C CYS A 103 -11.70 11.76 3.60
N MET A 104 -10.80 11.27 2.76
CA MET A 104 -10.03 12.05 1.81
C MET A 104 -10.39 11.60 0.39
N LYS A 105 -10.66 12.55 -0.49
CA LYS A 105 -10.86 12.32 -1.92
C LYS A 105 -9.75 12.99 -2.72
N MET A 106 -9.10 12.26 -3.61
CA MET A 106 -8.12 12.74 -4.56
C MET A 106 -8.69 12.67 -5.96
N TYR A 107 -8.55 13.74 -6.73
CA TYR A 107 -9.02 13.80 -8.10
C TYR A 107 -8.23 14.82 -8.92
N GLU A 108 -8.26 14.67 -10.24
CA GLU A 108 -7.72 15.65 -11.18
C GLU A 108 -8.75 16.75 -11.45
N GLU A 109 -8.29 18.00 -11.44
CA GLU A 109 -9.05 19.16 -11.92
C GLU A 109 -8.15 19.99 -12.84
N GLY A 110 -8.34 19.83 -14.14
CA GLY A 110 -7.47 20.45 -15.15
C GLY A 110 -6.13 19.71 -15.23
N SER A 111 -5.05 20.36 -14.81
CA SER A 111 -3.70 19.76 -14.73
C SER A 111 -3.19 19.64 -13.30
N ASN A 112 -4.06 19.93 -12.33
CA ASN A 112 -3.73 19.98 -10.91
C ASN A 112 -4.42 18.83 -10.19
N ILE A 113 -3.76 18.28 -9.18
CA ILE A 113 -4.35 17.27 -8.31
C ILE A 113 -4.97 17.97 -7.11
N LYS A 114 -6.26 17.70 -6.90
CA LYS A 114 -7.03 18.24 -5.80
C LYS A 114 -7.25 17.16 -4.75
N VAL A 115 -7.15 17.59 -3.50
CA VAL A 115 -7.52 16.79 -2.34
C VAL A 115 -8.63 17.47 -1.58
N ASN A 116 -9.77 16.79 -1.47
CA ASN A 116 -10.86 17.21 -0.62
C ASN A 116 -10.85 16.41 0.68
N VAL A 117 -10.72 17.11 1.81
CA VAL A 117 -10.82 16.54 3.16
C VAL A 117 -11.70 17.46 3.99
N SER A 118 -12.67 16.90 4.70
CA SER A 118 -13.53 17.68 5.62
C SER A 118 -14.19 18.91 4.96
N ASN A 119 -14.61 18.77 3.69
CA ASN A 119 -15.20 19.84 2.86
C ASN A 119 -14.25 20.99 2.52
N GLN A 120 -12.94 20.84 2.74
CA GLN A 120 -11.92 21.76 2.26
C GLN A 120 -11.15 21.12 1.11
N THR A 121 -10.90 21.89 0.05
CA THR A 121 -10.12 21.43 -1.10
C THR A 121 -8.75 22.09 -1.10
N TYR A 122 -7.72 21.26 -1.22
CA TYR A 122 -6.33 21.64 -1.34
C TYR A 122 -5.81 21.22 -2.71
N GLU A 123 -4.79 21.91 -3.20
CA GLU A 123 -3.98 21.45 -4.33
C GLU A 123 -2.72 20.79 -3.76
N ILE A 124 -2.29 19.67 -4.33
CA ILE A 124 -1.05 19.01 -3.90
C ILE A 124 0.01 19.10 -4.99
N ASP A 125 1.15 19.63 -4.59
CA ASP A 125 2.43 19.59 -5.31
C ASP A 125 3.54 19.71 -4.26
N PRO A 126 4.38 18.69 -4.00
CA PRO A 126 4.55 17.43 -4.73
C PRO A 126 3.52 16.33 -4.36
N PHE A 127 3.49 15.23 -5.12
CA PHE A 127 2.57 14.10 -4.96
C PHE A 127 2.70 13.27 -3.67
N PHE A 128 3.52 13.72 -2.71
CA PHE A 128 3.66 13.12 -1.39
C PHE A 128 2.58 13.68 -0.45
N ILE A 129 1.90 12.78 0.25
CA ILE A 129 0.75 13.09 1.10
C ILE A 129 1.01 12.50 2.48
N ASP A 130 1.13 13.36 3.48
CA ASP A 130 1.21 12.97 4.88
C ASP A 130 -0.18 13.09 5.52
N LEU A 131 -0.94 12.00 5.52
CA LEU A 131 -2.34 11.97 5.98
C LEU A 131 -2.43 12.21 7.48
N LYS A 132 -1.42 11.70 8.21
CA LYS A 132 -1.33 11.75 9.66
C LYS A 132 -0.68 13.04 10.16
N GLY A 133 0.43 13.45 9.55
CA GLY A 133 1.24 14.59 9.98
C GLY A 133 0.73 15.95 9.52
N ASN A 134 -0.11 16.01 8.47
CA ASN A 134 -0.72 17.27 8.05
C ASN A 134 -1.98 17.58 8.86
N GLU A 135 -1.87 18.51 9.81
CA GLU A 135 -2.97 18.97 10.65
C GLU A 135 -4.18 19.46 9.85
N SER A 136 -4.00 20.01 8.63
CA SER A 136 -5.13 20.47 7.79
C SER A 136 -6.04 19.33 7.37
N TYR A 137 -5.51 18.10 7.27
CA TYR A 137 -6.31 16.93 6.94
C TYR A 137 -7.12 16.40 8.13
N GLN A 138 -6.84 16.86 9.36
CA GLN A 138 -7.66 16.57 10.55
C GLN A 138 -7.89 15.05 10.79
N PHE A 139 -7.00 14.18 10.27
CA PHE A 139 -7.11 12.73 10.41
C PHE A 139 -7.17 12.35 11.89
N ASP A 140 -6.17 12.81 12.66
CA ASP A 140 -6.07 12.58 14.10
C ASP A 140 -7.32 12.97 14.87
N ASN A 141 -7.77 14.22 14.69
CA ASN A 141 -8.93 14.73 15.40
C ASN A 141 -10.19 13.94 15.04
N SER A 142 -10.28 13.42 13.82
CA SER A 142 -11.42 12.66 13.34
C SER A 142 -11.41 11.21 13.86
N THR A 143 -10.23 10.64 14.09
CA THR A 143 -10.04 9.25 14.53
C THR A 143 -9.74 9.09 16.02
N ALA A 144 -9.48 10.18 16.75
CA ALA A 144 -9.13 10.15 18.16
C ALA A 144 -10.16 9.38 19.00
N GLU A 145 -9.68 8.50 19.89
CA GLU A 145 -10.48 7.69 20.82
C GLU A 145 -11.54 6.81 20.14
N LYS A 146 -11.37 6.50 18.85
CA LYS A 146 -12.28 5.65 18.08
C LYS A 146 -11.57 4.41 17.58
N THR A 147 -12.31 3.31 17.51
CA THR A 147 -11.90 2.14 16.75
C THR A 147 -12.40 2.23 15.31
N TYR A 148 -11.53 2.02 14.35
CA TYR A 148 -11.87 2.14 12.93
C TYR A 148 -11.16 1.11 12.05
N SER A 149 -11.63 1.03 10.80
CA SER A 149 -10.95 0.36 9.70
C SER A 149 -10.48 1.40 8.70
N LEU A 150 -9.38 1.13 8.01
CA LEU A 150 -8.88 1.96 6.92
C LEU A 150 -9.15 1.28 5.59
N LYS A 151 -9.73 2.02 4.65
CA LYS A 151 -10.22 1.49 3.39
C LYS A 151 -9.84 2.38 2.21
N TYR A 152 -9.46 1.75 1.11
CA TYR A 152 -9.32 2.41 -0.18
C TYR A 152 -10.51 2.13 -1.08
N LEU A 153 -10.96 3.18 -1.78
CA LEU A 153 -11.88 3.09 -2.89
C LEU A 153 -11.18 3.65 -4.13
N ASN A 154 -10.80 2.79 -5.06
CA ASN A 154 -9.88 3.13 -6.15
C ASN A 154 -10.52 2.94 -7.54
N SER A 155 -11.65 3.61 -7.76
CA SER A 155 -12.39 3.56 -9.03
C SER A 155 -11.54 3.98 -10.24
N SER A 156 -10.51 4.80 -10.02
CA SER A 156 -9.61 5.33 -11.05
C SER A 156 -8.30 4.52 -11.21
N ASN A 157 -8.16 3.36 -10.56
CA ASN A 157 -6.99 2.49 -10.71
C ASN A 157 -5.64 3.21 -10.51
N VAL A 158 -5.57 4.05 -9.49
CA VAL A 158 -4.42 4.90 -9.16
C VAL A 158 -3.22 4.06 -8.76
N ILE A 159 -2.04 4.53 -9.17
CA ILE A 159 -0.74 3.93 -8.91
C ILE A 159 0.00 4.79 -7.89
N GLY A 160 0.59 4.12 -6.89
CA GLY A 160 1.36 4.81 -5.88
C GLY A 160 1.92 3.88 -4.83
N LEU A 161 2.36 4.50 -3.75
CA LEU A 161 2.91 3.81 -2.61
C LEU A 161 2.29 4.32 -1.32
N TYR A 162 2.35 3.49 -0.28
CA TYR A 162 1.89 3.88 1.06
C TYR A 162 2.75 3.25 2.16
N SER A 163 2.78 3.92 3.30
CA SER A 163 3.26 3.38 4.57
C SER A 163 2.27 3.74 5.66
N LEU A 164 1.81 2.73 6.38
CA LEU A 164 0.83 2.83 7.45
C LEU A 164 1.30 1.99 8.63
N SER A 165 1.28 2.57 9.83
CA SER A 165 1.56 1.83 11.06
C SER A 165 0.80 2.41 12.24
N GLY A 166 0.62 1.60 13.27
CA GLY A 166 -0.07 2.01 14.48
C GLY A 166 -0.31 0.83 15.42
N GLU A 167 -1.39 0.93 16.18
CA GLU A 167 -1.80 -0.05 17.19
C GLU A 167 -3.22 -0.54 16.91
N LEU A 168 -3.44 -1.85 17.06
CA LEU A 168 -4.74 -2.51 17.00
C LEU A 168 -5.45 -2.47 18.36
N THR A 169 -6.73 -2.81 18.39
CA THR A 169 -7.54 -2.82 19.64
C THR A 169 -7.08 -3.80 20.72
N ASP A 170 -6.30 -4.82 20.35
CA ASP A 170 -5.71 -5.77 21.29
C ASP A 170 -4.34 -5.32 21.82
N GLY A 171 -3.86 -4.14 21.40
CA GLY A 171 -2.56 -3.58 21.77
C GLY A 171 -1.41 -4.06 20.88
N GLU A 172 -1.66 -4.91 19.87
CA GLU A 172 -0.62 -5.30 18.93
C GLU A 172 -0.27 -4.16 17.96
N SER A 173 1.02 -3.97 17.70
CA SER A 173 1.47 -3.01 16.70
C SER A 173 1.30 -3.60 15.30
N PHE A 174 0.87 -2.78 14.35
CA PHE A 174 0.81 -3.18 12.94
C PHE A 174 1.65 -2.27 12.06
N ARG A 175 2.10 -2.82 10.93
CA ARG A 175 2.79 -2.09 9.86
C ARG A 175 2.39 -2.68 8.51
N CYS A 176 1.87 -1.82 7.64
CA CYS A 176 1.44 -2.15 6.29
C CYS A 176 2.11 -1.19 5.32
N GLU A 177 2.93 -1.72 4.42
CA GLU A 177 3.68 -0.91 3.46
C GLU A 177 3.65 -1.57 2.09
N ARG A 178 3.59 -0.73 1.06
CA ARG A 178 3.74 -1.18 -0.31
C ARG A 178 4.43 -0.09 -1.11
N TYR A 179 5.68 -0.35 -1.50
CA TYR A 179 6.45 0.56 -2.33
C TYR A 179 6.54 0.09 -3.78
N LYS A 180 6.63 -1.23 -4.00
CA LYS A 180 6.70 -1.84 -5.35
C LYS A 180 6.03 -3.21 -5.38
N MET A 181 5.81 -3.72 -6.59
CA MET A 181 5.41 -5.08 -6.88
C MET A 181 6.52 -5.85 -7.59
N ILE A 182 6.62 -7.14 -7.34
CA ILE A 182 7.50 -8.05 -8.08
C ILE A 182 6.78 -9.36 -8.38
N ASN A 183 7.04 -9.94 -9.55
CA ASN A 183 6.59 -11.29 -9.84
C ASN A 183 7.59 -12.29 -9.23
N ALA A 184 7.17 -12.99 -8.18
CA ALA A 184 7.93 -14.07 -7.59
C ALA A 184 7.51 -15.40 -8.20
N THR A 185 8.45 -16.28 -8.47
CA THR A 185 8.17 -17.66 -8.87
C THR A 185 8.49 -18.60 -7.72
N VAL A 186 7.45 -19.22 -7.20
CA VAL A 186 7.53 -20.30 -6.21
C VAL A 186 7.59 -21.62 -6.96
N ALA A 187 8.69 -22.35 -6.79
CA ALA A 187 8.85 -23.69 -7.34
C ALA A 187 8.64 -24.72 -6.23
N ILE A 188 7.55 -25.49 -6.35
CA ILE A 188 7.21 -26.58 -5.45
C ILE A 188 7.61 -27.88 -6.15
N SER A 189 8.51 -28.63 -5.54
CA SER A 189 9.03 -29.88 -6.08
C SER A 189 8.77 -31.05 -5.15
N SER A 190 8.39 -32.17 -5.75
CA SER A 190 8.35 -33.50 -5.12
C SER A 190 9.32 -34.41 -5.88
N SER A 191 9.48 -35.65 -5.42
CA SER A 191 10.33 -36.64 -6.11
C SER A 191 9.93 -36.95 -7.55
N LYS A 192 8.71 -36.58 -7.99
CA LYS A 192 8.20 -36.88 -9.33
C LYS A 192 7.66 -35.68 -10.11
N ASN A 193 7.30 -34.60 -9.44
CA ASN A 193 6.64 -33.44 -10.06
C ASN A 193 7.27 -32.13 -9.61
N LYS A 194 7.30 -31.16 -10.52
CA LYS A 194 7.66 -29.77 -10.24
C LYS A 194 6.53 -28.86 -10.72
N ILE A 195 6.06 -27.98 -9.85
CA ILE A 195 5.09 -26.94 -10.15
C ILE A 195 5.79 -25.60 -9.96
N ASN A 196 5.70 -24.72 -10.95
CA ASN A 196 6.13 -23.33 -10.83
C ASN A 196 4.88 -22.46 -10.80
N VAL A 197 4.74 -21.65 -9.76
CA VAL A 197 3.66 -20.68 -9.62
C VAL A 197 4.29 -19.30 -9.59
N THR A 198 3.90 -18.43 -10.52
CA THR A 198 4.31 -17.02 -10.50
C THR A 198 3.20 -16.19 -9.89
N LEU A 199 3.52 -15.44 -8.84
CA LEU A 199 2.57 -14.63 -8.09
C LEU A 199 3.14 -13.22 -7.89
N PRO A 200 2.31 -12.18 -7.98
CA PRO A 200 2.70 -10.84 -7.60
C PRO A 200 2.91 -10.76 -6.10
N VAL A 201 4.02 -10.16 -5.67
CA VAL A 201 4.39 -9.98 -4.27
C VAL A 201 4.62 -8.50 -4.02
N THR A 202 4.00 -7.98 -2.97
CA THR A 202 4.20 -6.61 -2.48
C THR A 202 5.55 -6.52 -1.81
N VAL A 203 6.29 -5.46 -2.11
CA VAL A 203 7.60 -5.22 -1.52
C VAL A 203 7.58 -3.90 -0.72
N PRO A 204 7.82 -3.98 0.61
CA PRO A 204 8.07 -2.83 1.48
C PRO A 204 9.55 -2.41 1.45
#